data_AF-A0A4V2B9S2-F1
#
_entry.id   AF-A0A4V2B9S2-F1
#
_cell.length_a   1.000
_cell.length_b   1.000
_cell.length_c   1.000
_cell.angle_alpha   90.00
_cell.angle_beta   90.00
_cell.angle_gamma   90.00
#
_symmetry.space_group_name_H-M   'P 1'
#
loop_
_entity.id
_entity.type
_entity.pdbx_description
1 polymer ?
#
loop_
_entity_poly.entity_id
_entity_poly.type
_entity_poly.pdbx_seq_one_letter_code
_entity_poly.pdbx_strand_id
1 'polypeptide(L)'
;MKAIKYLSMAMLSIMGSSVFALPATSEMTALSDNELAAESGQALFNMSFIAPNDASNLMKGKTIGGAAAGNIGFYKLGLEAELELNANIRNLQLGCGGINGADACDIDIKNLALSGLPDSYDSSGNPVFNNGRPSTSAKLTNPFMEFAIKDPEKASTREVLGFRASAEKISALLTAGLSNNATP
;
A
#
# COMPACT_ATOMS: atom_id res chain seq x y z
N MET A 1 74.81 -8.40 15.73
CA MET A 1 74.48 -7.39 14.69
C MET A 1 73.97 -7.96 13.35
N LYS A 2 74.19 -9.24 12.99
CA LYS A 2 73.64 -9.80 11.73
C LYS A 2 72.15 -10.18 11.80
N ALA A 3 71.64 -10.65 12.95
CA ALA A 3 70.23 -11.05 13.11
C ALA A 3 69.21 -9.91 12.96
N ILE A 4 69.57 -8.68 13.38
CA ILE A 4 68.68 -7.50 13.32
C ILE A 4 68.50 -7.00 11.87
N LYS A 5 69.49 -7.22 11.00
CA LYS A 5 69.39 -6.86 9.57
C LYS A 5 68.43 -7.76 8.79
N TYR A 6 68.31 -9.03 9.17
CA TYR A 6 67.35 -9.94 8.54
C TYR A 6 65.92 -9.72 9.02
N LEU A 7 65.73 -9.32 10.28
CA LEU A 7 64.42 -8.99 10.85
C LEU A 7 63.83 -7.71 10.23
N SER A 8 64.66 -6.69 10.00
CA SER A 8 64.25 -5.45 9.32
C SER A 8 63.92 -5.66 7.83
N MET A 9 64.65 -6.55 7.14
CA MET A 9 64.36 -6.92 5.75
C MET A 9 63.07 -7.76 5.62
N ALA A 10 62.79 -8.63 6.61
CA ALA A 10 61.56 -9.42 6.67
C ALA A 10 60.32 -8.57 7.01
N MET A 11 60.48 -7.53 7.83
CA MET A 11 59.35 -6.65 8.19
C MET A 11 58.95 -5.71 7.05
N LEU A 12 59.90 -5.29 6.21
CA LEU A 12 59.64 -4.43 5.05
C LEU A 12 58.97 -5.17 3.87
N SER A 13 59.11 -6.50 3.80
CA SER A 13 58.45 -7.34 2.79
C SER A 13 57.01 -7.71 3.15
N ILE A 14 56.62 -7.63 4.43
CA ILE A 14 55.26 -7.95 4.90
C ILE A 14 54.32 -6.74 4.83
N MET A 15 54.85 -5.51 4.81
CA MET A 15 54.03 -4.28 4.70
C MET A 15 53.68 -3.87 3.25
N GLY A 16 54.16 -4.59 2.24
CA GLY A 16 53.92 -4.28 0.82
C GLY A 16 52.64 -4.89 0.23
N SER A 17 51.87 -5.67 1.00
CA SER A 17 50.72 -6.44 0.51
C SER A 17 49.44 -6.19 1.29
N SER A 18 49.19 -4.95 1.72
CA SER A 18 47.88 -4.51 2.20
C SER A 18 47.09 -3.88 1.05
N VAL A 19 46.42 -4.76 0.31
CA VAL A 19 45.07 -4.61 -0.28
C VAL A 19 44.74 -3.23 -0.88
N PHE A 20 44.83 -3.15 -2.22
CA PHE A 20 44.03 -2.20 -2.98
C PHE A 20 42.54 -2.56 -2.76
N ALA A 21 41.83 -1.76 -1.96
CA ALA A 21 40.38 -1.78 -1.98
C ALA A 21 39.92 -1.20 -3.32
N LEU A 22 39.57 -2.08 -4.26
CA LEU A 22 38.82 -1.69 -5.46
C LEU A 22 37.48 -1.07 -5.01
N PRO A 23 37.05 0.05 -5.60
CA PRO A 23 35.71 0.55 -5.34
C PRO A 23 34.72 -0.51 -5.81
N ALA A 24 33.91 -1.02 -4.88
CA ALA A 24 32.73 -1.81 -5.23
C ALA A 24 31.78 -0.90 -6.00
N THR A 25 31.83 -0.98 -7.32
CA THR A 25 30.78 -0.43 -8.18
C THR A 25 29.52 -1.23 -7.90
N SER A 26 28.61 -0.66 -7.10
CA SER A 26 27.24 -1.19 -6.97
C SER A 26 26.51 -0.97 -8.29
N GLU A 27 26.83 -1.79 -9.28
CA GLU A 27 26.03 -1.94 -10.48
C GLU A 27 24.81 -2.79 -10.10
N MET A 28 23.61 -2.33 -10.47
CA MET A 28 22.41 -3.15 -10.33
C MET A 28 22.57 -4.37 -11.25
N THR A 29 22.67 -5.56 -10.65
CA THR A 29 22.74 -6.82 -11.40
C THR A 29 21.32 -7.29 -11.70
N ALA A 30 21.03 -7.56 -12.98
CA ALA A 30 19.76 -8.16 -13.35
C ALA A 30 19.66 -9.57 -12.75
N LEU A 31 18.61 -9.81 -11.97
CA LEU A 31 18.29 -11.13 -11.41
C LEU A 31 17.30 -11.84 -12.34
N SER A 32 17.45 -13.16 -12.48
CA SER A 32 16.43 -14.02 -13.07
C SER A 32 15.26 -14.23 -12.10
N ASP A 33 14.10 -14.65 -12.59
CA ASP A 33 12.89 -14.88 -11.75
C ASP A 33 13.14 -15.83 -10.58
N ASN A 34 14.02 -16.82 -10.76
CA ASN A 34 14.35 -17.80 -9.72
C ASN A 34 15.27 -17.21 -8.64
N GLU A 35 16.17 -16.29 -9.03
CA GLU A 35 17.01 -15.54 -8.09
C GLU A 35 16.18 -14.47 -7.37
N LEU A 36 15.28 -13.79 -8.08
CA LEU A 36 14.34 -12.84 -7.51
C LEU A 36 13.42 -13.49 -6.46
N ALA A 37 12.99 -14.73 -6.69
CA ALA A 37 12.21 -15.51 -5.73
C ALA A 37 13.04 -16.03 -4.54
N ALA A 38 14.37 -16.14 -4.68
CA ALA A 38 15.28 -16.60 -3.63
C ALA A 38 15.75 -15.47 -2.69
N GLU A 39 15.63 -14.21 -3.13
CA GLU A 39 15.92 -13.05 -2.29
C GLU A 39 14.88 -12.88 -1.18
N SER A 40 15.36 -12.84 0.07
CA SER A 40 14.52 -12.67 1.27
C SER A 40 14.70 -11.26 1.82
N GLY A 41 13.65 -10.43 1.69
CA GLY A 41 13.57 -9.09 2.25
C GLY A 41 12.16 -8.80 2.77
N GLN A 42 11.99 -7.77 3.62
CA GLN A 42 10.65 -7.30 3.96
C GLN A 42 10.01 -6.67 2.72
N ALA A 43 9.03 -7.35 2.15
CA ALA A 43 8.34 -6.89 0.95
C ALA A 43 7.39 -5.76 1.32
N LEU A 44 7.63 -4.56 0.77
CA LEU A 44 6.76 -3.41 0.96
C LEU A 44 5.32 -3.71 0.49
N PHE A 45 5.17 -4.48 -0.58
CA PHE A 45 3.87 -4.98 -1.06
C PHE A 45 3.72 -6.45 -0.71
N ASN A 46 2.61 -6.78 -0.06
CA ASN A 46 2.28 -8.14 0.36
C ASN A 46 0.99 -8.60 -0.32
N MET A 47 1.03 -9.76 -0.99
CA MET A 47 -0.12 -10.38 -1.61
C MET A 47 -0.57 -11.59 -0.79
N SER A 48 -1.84 -11.61 -0.37
CA SER A 48 -2.46 -12.77 0.26
C SER A 48 -3.72 -13.18 -0.49
N PHE A 49 -4.01 -14.49 -0.44
CA PHE A 49 -5.19 -15.08 -1.04
C PHE A 49 -5.93 -15.91 0.00
N ILE A 50 -7.23 -15.67 0.13
CA ILE A 50 -8.13 -16.50 0.94
C ILE A 50 -8.99 -17.30 -0.03
N ALA A 51 -8.83 -18.63 0.01
CA ALA A 51 -9.58 -19.53 -0.85
C ALA A 51 -11.08 -19.55 -0.48
N PRO A 52 -11.98 -19.86 -1.43
CA PRO A 52 -13.41 -19.94 -1.16
C PRO A 52 -13.81 -20.89 -0.03
N ASN A 53 -13.09 -22.01 0.10
CA ASN A 53 -13.37 -23.04 1.09
C ASN A 53 -12.57 -22.88 2.40
N ASP A 54 -11.73 -21.84 2.49
CA ASP A 54 -10.89 -21.57 3.66
C ASP A 54 -11.75 -21.33 4.91
N ALA A 55 -11.29 -21.77 6.09
CA ALA A 55 -12.02 -21.60 7.34
C ALA A 55 -12.13 -20.13 7.78
N SER A 56 -11.16 -19.29 7.39
CA SER A 56 -11.15 -17.85 7.66
C SER A 56 -12.04 -17.05 6.69
N ASN A 57 -12.53 -17.67 5.61
CA ASN A 57 -13.37 -17.01 4.63
C ASN A 57 -14.79 -16.80 5.17
N LEU A 58 -15.13 -15.55 5.47
CA LEU A 58 -16.45 -15.18 6.00
C LEU A 58 -17.61 -15.40 5.01
N MET A 59 -17.31 -15.56 3.72
CA MET A 59 -18.29 -15.87 2.67
C MET A 59 -18.59 -17.36 2.55
N LYS A 60 -17.79 -18.23 3.18
CA LYS A 60 -17.98 -19.68 3.13
C LYS A 60 -19.36 -20.06 3.65
N GLY A 61 -20.17 -20.67 2.78
CA GLY A 61 -21.52 -21.13 3.10
C GLY A 61 -22.53 -20.02 3.41
N LYS A 62 -22.21 -18.75 3.09
CA LYS A 62 -23.19 -17.66 3.21
C LYS A 62 -24.26 -17.78 2.13
N THR A 63 -25.38 -17.12 2.35
CA THR A 63 -26.47 -16.99 1.37
C THR A 63 -26.78 -15.50 1.23
N ILE A 64 -26.78 -14.97 0.01
CA ILE A 64 -27.10 -13.57 -0.31
C ILE A 64 -28.33 -13.58 -1.22
N GLY A 65 -29.39 -12.86 -0.84
CA GLY A 65 -30.60 -12.74 -1.67
C GLY A 65 -31.32 -14.08 -1.92
N GLY A 66 -31.22 -15.04 -1.01
CA GLY A 66 -31.84 -16.37 -1.13
C GLY A 66 -31.05 -17.39 -1.96
N ALA A 67 -29.89 -17.02 -2.51
CA ALA A 67 -28.97 -17.92 -3.20
C ALA A 67 -27.69 -18.11 -2.38
N ALA A 68 -27.12 -19.31 -2.38
CA ALA A 68 -25.80 -19.54 -1.77
C ALA A 68 -24.81 -18.54 -2.37
N ALA A 69 -24.17 -17.75 -1.50
CA ALA A 69 -23.03 -16.93 -1.86
C ALA A 69 -22.00 -17.90 -2.48
N GLY A 70 -21.66 -17.65 -3.74
CA GLY A 70 -20.91 -18.60 -4.54
C GLY A 70 -19.50 -18.89 -4.00
N ASN A 71 -18.73 -19.62 -4.78
CA ASN A 71 -17.32 -19.94 -4.57
C ASN A 71 -16.44 -18.67 -4.63
N ILE A 72 -16.53 -17.80 -3.62
CA ILE A 72 -15.89 -16.47 -3.59
C ILE A 72 -14.56 -16.54 -2.84
N GLY A 73 -13.46 -16.25 -3.53
CA GLY A 73 -12.13 -16.06 -2.95
C GLY A 73 -11.77 -14.58 -2.87
N PHE A 74 -10.80 -14.25 -2.03
CA PHE A 74 -10.33 -12.89 -1.83
C PHE A 74 -8.84 -12.76 -2.15
N TYR A 75 -8.49 -11.82 -3.03
CA TYR A 75 -7.11 -11.45 -3.30
C TYR A 75 -6.84 -10.10 -2.67
N LYS A 76 -5.97 -10.06 -1.65
CA LYS A 76 -5.61 -8.86 -0.91
C LYS A 76 -4.18 -8.44 -1.24
N LEU A 77 -4.02 -7.23 -1.77
CA LEU A 77 -2.74 -6.55 -1.93
C LEU A 77 -2.62 -5.52 -0.80
N GLY A 78 -1.75 -5.77 0.16
CA GLY A 78 -1.40 -4.86 1.24
C GLY A 78 -0.08 -4.13 0.98
N LEU A 79 0.05 -2.95 1.56
CA LEU A 79 1.29 -2.19 1.68
C LEU A 79 1.70 -2.20 3.15
N GLU A 80 2.89 -2.70 3.48
CA GLU A 80 3.40 -2.74 4.87
C GLU A 80 4.16 -1.43 5.17
N ALA A 81 3.41 -0.33 5.29
CA ALA A 81 3.96 1.00 5.58
C ALA A 81 2.91 1.96 6.18
N GLU A 82 3.39 3.08 6.73
CA GLU A 82 2.56 4.27 6.97
C GLU A 82 2.59 5.17 5.72
N LEU A 83 1.44 5.29 5.06
CA LEU A 83 1.25 6.18 3.92
C LEU A 83 0.70 7.52 4.41
N GLU A 84 1.45 8.59 4.18
CA GLU A 84 0.98 9.97 4.37
C GLU A 84 0.44 10.52 3.04
N LEU A 85 -0.87 10.78 2.98
CA LEU A 85 -1.54 11.25 1.77
C LEU A 85 -2.28 12.57 2.03
N ASN A 86 -1.95 13.58 1.24
CA ASN A 86 -2.72 14.82 1.17
C ASN A 86 -3.25 14.96 -0.25
N ALA A 87 -4.58 14.95 -0.40
CA ALA A 87 -5.22 14.94 -1.70
C ALA A 87 -6.32 16.00 -1.77
N ASN A 88 -6.30 16.77 -2.85
CA ASN A 88 -7.38 17.66 -3.25
C ASN A 88 -7.87 17.24 -4.63
N ILE A 89 -9.03 16.61 -4.66
CA ILE A 89 -9.62 15.98 -5.84
C ILE A 89 -10.81 16.84 -6.28
N ARG A 90 -10.67 17.48 -7.44
CA ARG A 90 -11.76 18.30 -8.01
C ARG A 90 -13.01 17.46 -8.29
N ASN A 91 -12.83 16.27 -8.86
CA ASN A 91 -13.92 15.36 -9.17
C ASN A 91 -13.46 13.90 -9.04
N LEU A 92 -14.08 13.15 -8.12
CA LEU A 92 -13.90 11.70 -7.99
C LEU A 92 -15.10 11.00 -8.62
N GLN A 93 -14.85 10.36 -9.76
CA GLN A 93 -15.86 9.69 -10.55
C GLN A 93 -15.53 8.21 -10.72
N LEU A 94 -16.44 7.33 -10.32
CA LEU A 94 -16.31 5.88 -10.45
C LEU A 94 -17.59 5.30 -11.07
N GLY A 95 -17.43 4.31 -11.95
CA GLY A 95 -18.57 3.61 -12.56
C GLY A 95 -19.36 4.45 -13.57
N CYS A 96 -18.71 5.40 -14.25
CA CYS A 96 -19.37 6.21 -15.27
C CYS A 96 -19.68 5.41 -16.55
N GLY A 97 -20.83 5.66 -17.16
CA GLY A 97 -21.20 5.02 -18.42
C GLY A 97 -21.64 3.56 -18.27
N GLY A 98 -22.00 3.15 -17.04
CA GLY A 98 -22.50 1.82 -16.72
C GLY A 98 -24.03 1.70 -16.84
N ILE A 99 -24.62 0.86 -15.98
CA ILE A 99 -26.08 0.59 -15.97
C ILE A 99 -26.93 1.85 -15.71
N ASN A 100 -26.32 2.90 -15.14
CA ASN A 100 -26.97 4.17 -14.84
C ASN A 100 -27.04 5.12 -16.05
N GLY A 101 -26.44 4.78 -17.20
CA GLY A 101 -26.46 5.59 -18.43
C GLY A 101 -25.14 6.30 -18.74
N ALA A 102 -25.03 6.84 -19.96
CA ALA A 102 -23.78 7.41 -20.50
C ALA A 102 -23.22 8.61 -19.69
N ASP A 103 -24.10 9.36 -19.03
CA ASP A 103 -23.74 10.58 -18.27
C ASP A 103 -23.83 10.40 -16.74
N ALA A 104 -24.06 9.17 -16.27
CA ALA A 104 -24.19 8.88 -14.83
C ALA A 104 -23.05 8.00 -14.35
N CYS A 105 -22.56 8.32 -13.14
CA CYS A 105 -21.53 7.56 -12.43
C CYS A 105 -22.13 6.99 -11.13
N ASP A 106 -21.68 5.82 -10.72
CA ASP A 106 -22.07 5.23 -9.42
C ASP A 106 -21.59 6.09 -8.25
N ILE A 107 -20.38 6.65 -8.37
CA ILE A 107 -19.82 7.61 -7.42
C ILE A 107 -19.43 8.85 -8.21
N ASP A 108 -20.01 10.00 -7.87
CA ASP A 108 -19.63 11.33 -8.39
C ASP A 108 -19.49 12.30 -7.22
N ILE A 109 -18.25 12.53 -6.76
CA ILE A 109 -17.96 13.41 -5.62
C ILE A 109 -17.14 14.60 -6.08
N LYS A 110 -17.69 15.80 -5.92
CA LYS A 110 -17.04 17.06 -6.28
C LYS A 110 -16.33 17.68 -5.07
N ASN A 111 -15.15 18.24 -5.32
CA ASN A 111 -14.32 18.95 -4.33
C ASN A 111 -14.03 18.06 -3.10
N LEU A 112 -13.58 16.83 -3.34
CA LEU A 112 -13.19 15.91 -2.30
C LEU A 112 -11.78 16.27 -1.81
N ALA A 113 -11.63 16.51 -0.52
CA ALA A 113 -10.33 16.75 0.10
C ALA A 113 -10.07 15.77 1.24
N LEU A 114 -8.87 15.20 1.23
CA LEU A 114 -8.36 14.29 2.23
C LEU A 114 -7.12 14.92 2.87
N SER A 115 -7.18 15.15 4.18
CA SER A 115 -6.10 15.78 4.95
C SER A 115 -5.87 15.05 6.27
N GLY A 116 -4.87 15.48 7.03
CA GLY A 116 -4.66 15.03 8.40
C GLY A 116 -5.69 15.58 9.39
N LEU A 117 -5.63 15.06 10.62
CA LEU A 117 -6.36 15.57 11.78
C LEU A 117 -5.86 16.97 12.20
N PRO A 118 -6.67 17.77 12.92
CA PRO A 118 -6.23 19.06 13.43
C PRO A 118 -5.25 18.89 14.61
N ASP A 119 -4.47 19.93 14.88
CA ASP A 119 -3.53 19.96 15.99
C ASP A 119 -4.26 20.00 17.35
N SER A 120 -5.41 20.66 17.39
CA SER A 120 -6.28 20.76 18.56
C SER A 120 -7.72 21.15 18.17
N TYR A 121 -8.60 21.20 19.16
CA TYR A 121 -9.95 21.74 19.01
C TYR A 121 -10.12 22.93 19.95
N ASP A 122 -10.79 23.98 19.49
CA ASP A 122 -11.13 25.13 20.32
C ASP A 122 -12.28 24.79 21.31
N SER A 123 -12.62 25.75 22.18
CA SER A 123 -13.71 25.59 23.15
C SER A 123 -15.11 25.36 22.54
N SER A 124 -15.27 25.64 21.25
CA SER A 124 -16.50 25.41 20.48
C SER A 124 -16.44 24.11 19.66
N GLY A 125 -15.35 23.34 19.77
CA GLY A 125 -15.15 22.08 19.03
C GLY A 125 -14.70 22.29 17.58
N ASN A 126 -14.28 23.51 17.19
CA ASN A 126 -13.77 23.73 15.85
C ASN A 126 -12.32 23.23 15.74
N PRO A 127 -11.95 22.60 14.61
CA PRO A 127 -10.59 22.13 14.38
C PRO A 127 -9.62 23.31 14.21
N VAL A 128 -8.52 23.31 14.96
CA VAL A 128 -7.46 24.31 14.87
C VAL A 128 -6.25 23.69 14.16
N PHE A 129 -5.77 24.37 13.11
CA PHE A 129 -4.58 23.98 12.35
C PHE A 129 -3.54 25.09 12.42
N ASN A 130 -2.40 24.83 13.05
CA ASN A 130 -1.35 25.84 13.25
C ASN A 130 -0.70 26.28 11.93
N ASN A 131 -0.55 25.35 10.98
CA ASN A 131 0.06 25.59 9.66
C ASN A 131 -0.96 25.51 8.51
N GLY A 132 -2.26 25.51 8.83
CA GLY A 132 -3.37 25.37 7.88
C GLY A 132 -3.66 23.91 7.49
N ARG A 133 -4.93 23.59 7.24
CA ARG A 133 -5.36 22.24 6.84
C ARG A 133 -4.62 21.66 5.62
N PRO A 134 -4.28 22.44 4.58
CA PRO A 134 -3.53 21.92 3.43
C PRO A 134 -2.10 21.47 3.77
N SER A 135 -1.56 21.79 4.95
CA SER A 135 -0.24 21.32 5.37
C SER A 135 -0.29 19.98 6.12
N THR A 136 -1.47 19.38 6.29
CA THR A 136 -1.61 18.11 7.04
C THR A 136 -1.94 16.95 6.10
N SER A 137 -1.33 15.79 6.35
CA SER A 137 -1.53 14.57 5.56
C SER A 137 -2.36 13.56 6.33
N ALA A 138 -3.27 12.88 5.64
CA ALA A 138 -3.95 11.71 6.15
C ALA A 138 -2.93 10.59 6.38
N LYS A 139 -2.99 9.93 7.52
CA LYS A 139 -2.12 8.80 7.85
C LYS A 139 -2.89 7.50 7.67
N LEU A 140 -2.43 6.66 6.74
CA LEU A 140 -2.97 5.33 6.48
C LEU A 140 -1.91 4.31 6.88
N THR A 141 -2.14 3.58 7.97
CA THR A 141 -1.26 2.52 8.44
C THR A 141 -1.68 1.20 7.81
N ASN A 142 -0.76 0.56 7.08
CA ASN A 142 -0.96 -0.69 6.37
C ASN A 142 -2.17 -0.68 5.42
N PRO A 143 -2.20 0.22 4.40
CA PRO A 143 -3.30 0.26 3.45
C PRO A 143 -3.32 -1.01 2.58
N PHE A 144 -4.51 -1.39 2.14
CA PHE A 144 -4.72 -2.55 1.28
C PHE A 144 -5.88 -2.35 0.32
N MET A 145 -5.82 -3.08 -0.79
CA MET A 145 -6.93 -3.31 -1.70
C MET A 145 -7.23 -4.80 -1.76
N GLU A 146 -8.49 -5.17 -1.71
CA GLU A 146 -8.93 -6.56 -1.76
C GLU A 146 -10.04 -6.75 -2.78
N PHE A 147 -9.86 -7.73 -3.67
CA PHE A 147 -10.83 -8.09 -4.70
C PHE A 147 -11.58 -9.36 -4.30
N ALA A 148 -12.90 -9.31 -4.39
CA ALA A 148 -13.76 -10.47 -4.26
C ALA A 148 -13.95 -11.10 -5.63
N ILE A 149 -13.49 -12.33 -5.81
CA ILE A 149 -13.55 -13.06 -7.08
C ILE A 149 -14.36 -14.33 -6.90
N LYS A 150 -15.43 -14.47 -7.68
CA LYS A 150 -16.21 -15.69 -7.81
C LYS A 150 -15.50 -16.66 -8.76
N ASP A 151 -15.50 -17.93 -8.39
CA ASP A 151 -14.83 -19.01 -9.12
C ASP A 151 -13.36 -18.70 -9.47
N PRO A 152 -12.51 -18.38 -8.47
CA PRO A 152 -11.13 -17.95 -8.72
C PRO A 152 -10.31 -19.01 -9.47
N GLU A 153 -10.62 -20.29 -9.35
CA GLU A 153 -9.90 -21.38 -10.01
C GLU A 153 -10.38 -21.69 -11.43
N LYS A 154 -11.55 -21.18 -11.87
CA LYS A 154 -12.14 -21.49 -13.18
C LYS A 154 -12.14 -20.27 -14.09
N ALA A 155 -11.18 -20.20 -15.01
CA ALA A 155 -11.02 -19.05 -15.91
C ALA A 155 -12.30 -18.70 -16.72
N SER A 156 -13.13 -19.69 -17.08
CA SER A 156 -14.35 -19.49 -17.87
C SER A 156 -15.54 -18.92 -17.10
N THR A 157 -15.55 -19.04 -15.77
CA THR A 157 -16.63 -18.51 -14.91
C THR A 157 -16.12 -17.52 -13.87
N ARG A 158 -14.84 -17.12 -13.97
CA ARG A 158 -14.20 -16.18 -13.07
C ARG A 158 -14.84 -14.80 -13.22
N GLU A 159 -15.35 -14.27 -12.13
CA GLU A 159 -16.05 -12.99 -12.11
C GLU A 159 -15.58 -12.14 -10.92
N VAL A 160 -15.25 -10.87 -11.16
CA VAL A 160 -14.97 -9.92 -10.07
C VAL A 160 -16.31 -9.41 -9.55
N LEU A 161 -16.64 -9.76 -8.31
CA LEU A 161 -17.88 -9.33 -7.68
C LEU A 161 -17.77 -7.93 -7.07
N GLY A 162 -16.56 -7.50 -6.76
CA GLY A 162 -16.29 -6.18 -6.21
C GLY A 162 -14.88 -6.07 -5.66
N PHE A 163 -14.58 -4.89 -5.16
CA PHE A 163 -13.34 -4.63 -4.45
C PHE A 163 -13.61 -3.75 -3.24
N ARG A 164 -12.70 -3.79 -2.28
CA ARG A 164 -12.65 -2.84 -1.18
C ARG A 164 -11.23 -2.30 -1.05
N ALA A 165 -11.12 -1.04 -0.70
CA ALA A 165 -9.87 -0.40 -0.32
C ALA A 165 -10.00 0.09 1.13
N SER A 166 -9.01 -0.19 1.96
CA SER A 166 -9.01 0.22 3.37
C SER A 166 -7.58 0.25 3.90
N ALA A 167 -7.41 0.51 5.19
CA ALA A 167 -6.15 0.32 5.91
C ALA A 167 -6.44 -0.33 7.26
N GLU A 168 -5.39 -0.78 7.95
CA GLU A 168 -5.51 -1.25 9.33
C GLU A 168 -5.92 -0.11 10.27
N LYS A 169 -5.36 1.08 10.03
CA LYS A 169 -5.75 2.32 10.73
C LYS A 169 -5.76 3.48 9.75
N ILE A 170 -6.81 4.31 9.83
CA ILE A 170 -6.94 5.54 9.06
C ILE A 170 -7.12 6.70 10.05
N SER A 171 -6.23 7.67 9.97
CA SER A 171 -6.30 8.91 10.75
C SER A 171 -6.30 10.09 9.78
N ALA A 172 -7.50 10.58 9.45
CA ALA A 172 -7.70 11.55 8.39
C ALA A 172 -8.97 12.38 8.60
N LEU A 173 -9.05 13.51 7.92
CA LEU A 173 -10.27 14.27 7.68
C LEU A 173 -10.66 14.19 6.21
N LEU A 174 -11.88 13.72 5.95
CA LEU A 174 -12.49 13.70 4.63
C LEU A 174 -13.55 14.80 4.56
N THR A 175 -13.49 15.64 3.52
CA THR A 175 -14.52 16.65 3.25
C THR A 175 -14.90 16.61 1.78
N ALA A 176 -16.18 16.84 1.47
CA ALA A 176 -16.68 16.94 0.12
C ALA A 176 -17.52 18.21 -0.04
N GLY A 177 -17.59 18.75 -1.26
CA GLY A 177 -18.37 19.95 -1.55
C GLY A 177 -17.65 21.28 -1.26
N LEU A 178 -18.35 22.38 -1.56
CA LEU A 178 -17.84 23.75 -1.37
C LEU A 178 -18.43 24.45 -0.14
N SER A 179 -19.54 23.94 0.38
CA SER A 179 -20.33 24.56 1.44
C SER A 179 -20.83 23.50 2.42
N ASN A 180 -20.59 23.71 3.72
CA ASN A 180 -21.19 22.92 4.79
C ASN A 180 -22.61 23.46 5.06
N ASN A 181 -23.58 23.04 4.26
CA ASN A 181 -24.99 23.37 4.46
C ASN A 181 -25.69 22.19 5.15
N ALA A 182 -26.78 22.46 5.88
CA ALA A 182 -27.53 21.44 6.64
C ALA A 182 -28.19 20.36 5.77
N THR A 183 -28.20 20.56 4.44
CA THR A 183 -28.66 19.58 3.46
C THR A 183 -27.55 19.40 2.42
N PRO A 184 -26.81 18.27 2.46
CA PRO A 184 -25.85 17.93 1.43
C PRO A 184 -26.52 17.66 0.07
#